data_AF-A0A6N2EA50-F1
#
_entry.id   AF-A0A6N2EA50-F1
#
_cell.length_a   1.000
_cell.length_b   1.000
_cell.length_c   1.000
_cell.angle_alpha   90.00
_cell.angle_beta   90.00
_cell.angle_gamma   90.00
#
_symmetry.space_group_name_H-M   'P 1'
#
loop_
_entity.id
_entity.type
_entity.pdbx_description
1 polymer ?
#
loop_
_entity_poly.entity_id
_entity_poly.type
_entity_poly.pdbx_seq_one_letter_code
_entity_poly.pdbx_strand_id
1 'polypeptide(L)' 'MISLHDCGAPYRGTWVVYNTSNKDYCAMHHLQKPSHGAADTIEERIFEGDSQTARFVRHLLLHGWSIYEITNSIAASKVI' A
#
# COMPACT_ATOMS: atom_id res chain seq x y z
N MET A 1 -0.46 -5.85 -6.46
CA MET A 1 -0.04 -5.02 -5.31
C MET A 1 0.88 -3.90 -5.80
N ILE A 2 0.75 -2.71 -5.24
CA ILE A 2 1.55 -1.51 -5.51
C ILE A 2 2.13 -1.03 -4.18
N SER A 3 3.43 -0.87 -4.09
CA SER A 3 4.13 -0.29 -2.94
C SER A 3 4.58 1.13 -3.26
N LEU A 4 4.25 2.09 -2.41
CA LEU A 4 4.62 3.50 -2.54
C LEU A 4 5.43 3.96 -1.34
N HIS A 5 6.52 4.69 -1.57
CA HIS A 5 7.43 5.19 -0.55
C HIS A 5 7.61 6.71 -0.70
N ASP A 6 7.75 7.43 0.40
CA ASP A 6 8.14 8.85 0.37
C ASP A 6 9.68 8.96 0.37
N CYS A 7 10.27 9.20 -0.80
CA CYS A 7 11.73 9.34 -0.93
C CYS A 7 12.28 10.61 -0.26
N GLY A 8 11.45 11.64 -0.08
CA GLY A 8 11.82 12.88 0.59
C GLY A 8 11.73 12.80 2.12
N ALA A 9 10.97 11.84 2.63
CA ALA A 9 10.79 11.62 4.06
C ALA A 9 10.69 10.12 4.40
N PRO A 10 11.83 9.38 4.38
CA PRO A 10 11.85 7.92 4.58
C PRO A 10 11.23 7.45 5.90
N TYR A 11 11.26 8.29 6.94
CA TYR A 11 10.63 8.02 8.23
C TYR A 11 9.10 7.89 8.15
N ARG A 12 8.47 8.37 7.07
CA ARG A 12 7.03 8.22 6.82
C ARG A 12 6.65 6.81 6.38
N GLY A 13 7.60 5.94 6.04
CA GLY A 13 7.34 4.54 5.74
C GLY A 13 6.77 4.28 4.35
N THR A 14 5.90 3.27 4.24
CA THR A 14 5.44 2.68 2.97
C THR A 14 3.93 2.49 2.95
N TRP A 15 3.28 2.88 1.87
CA TRP A 15 1.91 2.45 1.56
C TRP A 15 1.95 1.20 0.68
N VAL A 16 1.20 0.17 1.04
CA VAL A 16 1.02 -1.05 0.25
C VAL A 16 -0.45 -1.17 -0.14
N VAL A 17 -0.73 -1.12 -1.44
CA VAL A 17 -2.08 -1.19 -2.01
C VAL A 17 -2.26 -2.52 -2.74
N TYR A 18 -3.27 -3.31 -2.40
CA TYR A 18 -3.53 -4.60 -3.04
C TYR A 18 -5.03 -4.82 -3.23
N ASN A 19 -5.36 -5.62 -4.24
CA ASN A 19 -6.73 -6.04 -4.50
C ASN A 19 -7.09 -7.20 -3.56
N THR A 20 -8.27 -7.14 -2.96
CA THR A 20 -8.85 -8.21 -2.15
C THR A 20 -9.76 -9.08 -3.03
N SER A 21 -10.14 -10.27 -2.54
CA SER A 21 -10.93 -11.25 -3.30
C SER A 21 -12.28 -10.75 -3.84
N ASN A 22 -12.79 -9.61 -3.36
CA ASN A 22 -14.11 -9.07 -3.72
C ASN A 22 -14.04 -7.87 -4.69
N LYS A 23 -12.91 -7.65 -5.38
CA LYS A 23 -12.64 -6.45 -6.19
C LYS A 23 -12.55 -5.15 -5.39
N ASP A 24 -12.50 -5.24 -4.08
CA ASP A 24 -12.11 -4.13 -3.23
C ASP A 24 -10.59 -4.00 -3.21
N TYR A 25 -10.11 -2.85 -2.76
CA TYR A 25 -8.68 -2.65 -2.53
C TYR A 25 -8.46 -2.31 -1.07
N CYS A 26 -7.39 -2.88 -0.52
CA CYS A 26 -6.86 -2.49 0.77
C CYS A 26 -5.57 -1.70 0.56
N ALA A 27 -5.44 -0.58 1.26
CA ALA A 27 -4.19 0.16 1.39
C ALA A 27 -3.75 0.14 2.85
N MET A 28 -2.57 -0.40 3.10
CA MET A 28 -1.95 -0.44 4.43
C MET A 28 -0.77 0.52 4.49
N HIS A 29 -0.67 1.29 5.56
CA HIS A 29 0.45 2.19 5.83
C HIS A 29 1.36 1.59 6.89
N HIS A 30 2.59 1.30 6.50
CA HIS A 30 3.60 0.67 7.34
C HIS A 30 4.69 1.68 7.70
N LEU A 31 4.97 1.87 9.00
CA LEU A 31 6.15 2.63 9.41
C LEU A 31 7.40 1.74 9.36
N GLN A 32 8.47 2.27 8.78
CA GLN A 32 9.75 1.59 8.75
C GLN A 32 10.43 1.77 10.11
N LYS A 33 10.38 0.76 10.99
CA LYS A 33 11.13 0.77 12.24
C LYS A 33 12.59 0.37 11.99
N PRO A 34 13.59 1.10 12.55
CA PRO A 34 15.00 0.78 12.33
C PRO A 34 15.50 -0.53 12.97
N SER A 35 14.79 -1.10 13.95
CA SER A 35 15.41 -2.07 14.88
C SER A 35 14.68 -3.41 15.10
N HIS A 36 13.43 -3.57 14.65
CA HIS A 36 12.71 -4.84 14.78
C HIS A 36 12.00 -5.14 13.46
N GLY A 37 12.39 -6.25 12.83
CA GLY A 37 12.10 -6.61 11.44
C GLY A 37 10.64 -6.81 11.02
N ALA A 38 9.67 -6.28 11.76
CA ALA A 38 8.27 -6.17 11.34
C ALA A 38 7.90 -4.69 11.25
N ALA A 39 7.36 -4.28 10.10
CA ALA A 39 6.80 -2.95 9.95
C ALA A 39 5.42 -2.92 10.62
N ASP A 40 5.18 -1.94 11.48
CA ASP A 40 3.86 -1.79 12.12
C ASP A 40 2.89 -1.14 11.14
N THR A 41 1.75 -1.78 10.92
CA THR A 41 0.62 -1.16 10.22
C THR A 41 -0.01 -0.13 11.13
N ILE A 42 0.12 1.14 10.76
CA ILE A 42 -0.41 2.27 11.54
C ILE A 42 -1.74 2.79 10.99
N GLU A 43 -2.05 2.45 9.74
CA GLU A 43 -3.28 2.86 9.08
C GLU A 43 -3.69 1.80 8.04
N GLU A 44 -4.99 1.53 7.97
CA GLU A 44 -5.59 0.67 6.96
C GLU A 44 -6.79 1.40 6.33
N ARG A 45 -6.91 1.33 5.01
CA ARG A 45 -8.03 1.89 4.25
C ARG A 45 -8.57 0.87 3.27
N ILE A 46 -9.89 0.73 3.24
CA ILE A 46 -10.60 -0.11 2.28
C ILE A 46 -11.28 0.80 1.24
N PHE A 47 -11.11 0.46 -0.03
CA PHE A 47 -11.69 1.17 -1.16
C PHE A 47 -12.60 0.23 -1.95
N GLU A 48 -13.83 0.68 -2.17
CA GLU A 48 -14.80 -0.02 -3.00
C GLU A 48 -14.51 0.30 -4.47
N GLY A 49 -13.74 -0.57 -5.11
CA GLY A 49 -13.44 -0.53 -6.54
C GLY A 49 -12.29 0.36 -7.00
N ASP A 50 -12.07 0.32 -8.31
CA ASP A 50 -10.86 0.85 -8.97
C ASP A 50 -10.75 2.38 -8.89
N SER A 51 -11.87 3.11 -8.96
CA SER A 51 -11.87 4.57 -9.07
C SER A 51 -11.38 5.26 -7.78
N GLN A 52 -11.81 4.76 -6.62
CA GLN A 52 -11.38 5.29 -5.32
C GLN A 52 -9.91 4.99 -5.07
N THR A 53 -9.48 3.77 -5.39
CA THR A 53 -8.09 3.33 -5.29
C THR A 53 -7.18 4.15 -6.18
N ALA A 54 -7.57 4.38 -7.44
CA ALA A 54 -6.82 5.21 -8.38
C ALA A 54 -6.71 6.66 -7.88
N ARG A 55 -7.78 7.21 -7.30
CA ARG A 55 -7.76 8.55 -6.68
C ARG A 55 -6.78 8.61 -5.51
N PHE A 56 -6.77 7.58 -4.66
CA PHE A 56 -5.85 7.51 -3.51
C PHE A 56 -4.39 7.40 -3.96
N VAL A 57 -4.08 6.50 -4.89
CA VAL A 57 -2.73 6.35 -5.45
C VAL A 57 -2.27 7.66 -6.09
N ARG A 58 -3.13 8.30 -6.90
CA ARG A 58 -2.82 9.59 -7.52
C ARG A 58 -2.56 10.68 -6.47
N HIS A 59 -3.34 10.71 -5.38
CA HIS A 59 -3.12 11.64 -4.28
C HIS A 59 -1.73 11.47 -3.66
N LEU A 60 -1.32 10.24 -3.34
CA LEU A 60 0.02 9.98 -2.80
C LEU A 60 1.12 10.45 -3.76
N LEU A 61 0.99 10.14 -5.06
CA LEU A 61 1.95 10.58 -6.08
C LEU A 61 2.09 12.11 -6.13
N LEU A 62 0.98 12.85 -6.02
CA LEU A 62 0.99 14.31 -6.00
C LEU A 62 1.67 14.88 -4.74
N HIS A 63 1.76 14.10 -3.66
CA HIS A 63 2.39 14.48 -2.41
C HIS A 63 3.82 13.92 -2.23
N GLY A 64 4.47 13.56 -3.33
CA GLY A 64 5.90 13.18 -3.33
C GLY A 64 6.16 11.70 -3.02
N TRP A 65 5.12 10.89 -2.86
CA TRP A 65 5.28 9.45 -2.82
C TRP A 65 5.64 8.94 -4.21
N SER A 66 6.52 7.96 -4.28
CA SER A 66 6.98 7.32 -5.51
C SER A 66 6.59 5.86 -5.50
N ILE A 67 6.22 5.32 -6.66
CA ILE A 67 6.03 3.88 -6.83
C ILE A 67 7.40 3.23 -6.70
N TYR A 68 7.55 2.40 -5.67
CA TYR A 68 8.77 1.63 -5.42
C TYR A 68 8.70 0.26 -6.09
N GLU A 69 7.54 -0.39 -6.00
CA GLU A 69 7.35 -1.74 -6.51
C GLU A 69 5.93 -1.91 -7.02
N ILE A 70 5.79 -2.59 -8.16
CA ILE A 70 4.51 -3.11 -8.64
C ILE A 70 4.69 -4.61 -8.80
N THR A 71 3.97 -5.40 -8.01
CA THR A 71 3.91 -6.85 -8.20
C THR A 71 2.52 -7.22 -8.67
N ASN A 72 2.46 -8.04 -9.71
CA ASN A 72 1.25 -8.78 -10.06
C ASN A 72 1.12 -9.96 -9.09
N SER A 73 0.92 -9.67 -7.80
CA SER A 73 0.53 -10.69 -6.84
C SER A 73 -0.93 -11.06 -7.11
N ILE A 74 -1.11 -12.09 -7.95
CA ILE A 74 -2.26 -12.98 -7.80
C ILE A 74 -1.98 -13.70 -6.48
N ALA A 75 -2.49 -13.15 -5.37
CA ALA A 75 -2.53 -13.90 -4.13
C ALA A 75 -3.45 -15.09 -4.38
N ALA A 76 -2.83 -16.23 -4.68
CA ALA A 76 -3.50 -17.51 -4.76
C ALA A 76 -4.32 -17.70 -3.49
N SER A 77 -5.62 -17.98 -3.68
CA SER A 77 -6.43 -18.62 -2.65
C SER A 77 -5.65 -19.79 -2.06
N LYS A 78 -5.28 -19.69 -0.79
CA LYS A 78 -5.01 -20.82 0.11
C LYS A 78 -5.81 -20.51 1.37
N VAL A 79 -7.04 -21.04 1.44
CA VAL A 79 -7.36 -22.30 2.12
C VAL A 79 -6.90 -22.24 3.57
N ILE A 80 -7.82 -21.86 4.46
CA ILE A 80 -8.20 -22.60 5.67
C ILE A 80 -9.71 -22.46 5.81
#